data_AF-X0XKK4-F1
#
_entry.id   AF-X0XKK4-F1
#
_cell.length_a   1.000
_cell.length_b   1.000
_cell.length_c   1.000
_cell.angle_alpha   90.00
_cell.angle_beta   90.00
_cell.angle_gamma   90.00
#
_symmetry.space_group_name_H-M   'P 1'
#
loop_
_entity.id
_entity.type
_entity.pdbx_description
1 polymer ?
#
loop_
_entity_poly.entity_id
_entity_poly.type
_entity_poly.pdbx_seq_one_letter_code
_entity_poly.pdbx_strand_id
1 'polypeptide(L)'
;MKTLIEIHVLQSFAPSNLNRDDTGAPKDAIFGGTRRARVSSQCLKRAVRRHFREKAEWKEIFSDNLGLRSKRLLDEVSALLVKQGQDPGEARERARLAMLAGAGAWVSPTEPDSEQDEKSEYLMFLGRNEIAAVAATIKER
;
A
#
# COMPACT_ATOMS: atom_id res chain seq x y z
N MET A 1 25.75 -13.66 -17.32
CA MET A 1 25.97 -13.03 -15.99
C MET A 1 24.74 -13.28 -15.13
N LYS A 2 24.90 -13.64 -13.84
CA LYS A 2 23.78 -13.66 -12.88
C LYS A 2 23.62 -12.26 -12.29
N THR A 3 22.44 -11.66 -12.44
CA THR A 3 22.09 -10.36 -11.83
C THR A 3 21.34 -10.62 -10.51
N LEU A 4 22.06 -11.12 -9.51
CA LEU A 4 21.49 -11.43 -8.20
C LEU A 4 22.34 -10.77 -7.11
N ILE A 5 21.69 -9.99 -6.25
CA ILE A 5 22.31 -9.29 -5.12
C ILE A 5 21.74 -9.87 -3.83
N GLU A 6 22.60 -10.46 -3.01
CA GLU A 6 22.25 -10.99 -1.69
C GLU A 6 22.77 -10.06 -0.60
N ILE A 7 21.95 -9.84 0.42
CA ILE A 7 22.26 -8.94 1.54
C ILE A 7 22.09 -9.73 2.83
N HIS A 8 23.18 -9.88 3.59
CA HIS A 8 23.20 -10.56 4.88
C HIS A 8 23.57 -9.56 5.97
N VAL A 9 22.79 -9.51 7.04
CA VAL A 9 22.99 -8.54 8.13
C VAL A 9 22.91 -9.26 9.47
N LEU A 10 23.89 -9.02 10.33
CA LEU A 10 23.86 -9.33 11.75
C LEU A 10 23.68 -8.01 12.52
N GLN A 11 22.56 -7.88 13.23
CA GLN A 11 22.23 -6.67 13.97
C GLN A 11 21.79 -7.04 15.38
N SER A 12 22.50 -6.46 16.36
CA SER A 12 22.12 -6.52 17.76
C SER A 12 21.13 -5.40 18.07
N PHE A 13 20.22 -5.66 19.01
CA PHE A 13 19.25 -4.69 19.50
C PHE A 13 19.35 -4.59 21.02
N ALA A 14 19.15 -3.40 21.56
CA ALA A 14 18.93 -3.23 23.00
C ALA A 14 17.64 -3.99 23.43
N PRO A 15 17.48 -4.33 24.72
CA PRO A 15 16.28 -4.99 25.22
C PRO A 15 15.00 -4.26 24.80
N SER A 16 14.24 -4.86 23.89
CA SER A 16 13.06 -4.23 23.27
C SER A 16 12.13 -5.27 22.66
N ASN A 17 10.82 -4.95 22.59
CA ASN A 17 9.82 -5.76 21.91
C ASN A 17 9.57 -5.23 20.48
N LEU A 18 10.49 -5.51 19.57
CA LEU A 18 10.46 -5.01 18.18
C LEU A 18 9.24 -5.46 17.37
N ASN A 19 8.76 -6.68 17.64
CA ASN A 19 7.60 -7.26 16.98
C ASN A 19 6.87 -8.19 17.94
N ARG A 20 5.62 -7.85 18.24
CA ARG A 20 4.73 -8.66 19.08
C ARG A 20 3.69 -9.48 18.29
N ASP A 21 3.15 -10.51 18.93
CA ASP A 21 1.96 -11.23 18.48
C ASP A 21 0.66 -10.56 18.96
N ASP A 22 -0.46 -11.24 18.80
CA ASP A 22 -1.81 -10.83 19.19
C ASP A 22 -2.02 -10.78 20.71
N THR A 23 -1.22 -11.52 21.49
CA THR A 23 -1.23 -11.49 22.97
C THR A 23 -0.31 -10.39 23.53
N GLY A 24 0.55 -9.81 22.69
CA GLY A 24 1.53 -8.81 23.07
C GLY A 24 2.92 -9.36 23.38
N ALA A 25 3.09 -10.68 23.40
CA ALA A 25 4.38 -11.32 23.56
C ALA A 25 5.29 -11.09 22.35
N PRO A 26 6.62 -11.01 22.51
CA PRO A 26 7.55 -10.95 21.38
C PRO A 26 7.37 -12.17 20.47
N LYS A 27 7.31 -11.95 19.15
CA LYS A 27 7.27 -13.05 18.19
C LYS A 27 8.54 -13.87 18.30
N ASP A 28 8.38 -15.19 18.21
CA ASP A 28 9.47 -16.15 18.26
C ASP A 28 9.39 -17.18 17.13
N ALA A 29 10.36 -18.09 17.12
CA ALA A 29 10.40 -19.32 16.35
C ALA A 29 11.37 -20.32 17.00
N ILE A 30 11.19 -21.62 16.73
CA ILE A 30 12.18 -22.65 17.06
C ILE A 30 13.18 -22.76 15.91
N PHE A 31 14.47 -22.64 16.22
CA PHE A 31 15.55 -22.83 15.24
C PHE A 31 16.73 -23.53 15.88
N GLY A 32 17.09 -24.71 15.34
CA GLY A 32 18.13 -25.57 15.90
C GLY A 32 17.77 -26.11 17.30
N GLY A 33 16.50 -26.44 17.55
CA GLY A 33 16.03 -26.95 18.84
C GLY A 33 15.89 -25.91 19.97
N THR A 34 16.20 -24.64 19.70
CA THR A 34 16.09 -23.55 20.70
C THR A 34 15.12 -22.48 20.24
N ARG A 35 14.35 -21.93 21.18
CA ARG A 35 13.47 -20.78 20.96
C ARG A 35 14.28 -19.50 20.76
N ARG A 36 13.97 -18.75 19.69
CA ARG A 36 14.62 -17.47 19.37
C ARG A 36 13.57 -16.41 19.09
N ALA A 37 13.82 -15.18 19.56
CA ALA A 37 13.03 -14.04 19.14
C ALA A 37 13.17 -13.83 17.62
N ARG A 38 12.09 -13.38 16.99
CA ARG A 38 12.03 -13.19 15.54
C ARG A 38 11.31 -11.91 15.19
N VAL A 39 11.91 -11.12 14.31
CA VAL A 39 11.21 -10.02 13.64
C VAL A 39 10.61 -10.56 12.35
N SER A 40 9.30 -10.41 12.19
CA SER A 40 8.62 -10.92 11.00
C SER A 40 9.03 -10.16 9.74
N SER A 41 9.10 -10.85 8.60
CA SER A 41 9.54 -10.23 7.34
C SER A 41 8.61 -9.09 6.92
N GLN A 42 7.31 -9.18 7.22
CA GLN A 42 6.34 -8.11 6.98
C GLN A 42 6.61 -6.85 7.81
N CYS A 43 7.11 -7.00 9.05
CA CYS A 43 7.50 -5.89 9.91
C CYS A 43 8.68 -5.13 9.28
N LEU A 44 9.75 -5.85 8.92
CA LEU A 44 10.93 -5.28 8.27
C LEU A 44 10.58 -4.64 6.93
N LYS A 45 9.84 -5.35 6.06
CA LYS A 45 9.39 -4.80 4.76
C LYS A 45 8.55 -3.53 4.94
N ARG A 46 7.74 -3.42 6.00
CA ARG A 46 6.98 -2.19 6.30
C ARG A 46 7.92 -1.07 6.74
N ALA A 47 8.88 -1.34 7.63
CA ALA A 47 9.87 -0.37 8.07
C ALA A 47 10.66 0.19 6.87
N VAL A 48 11.14 -0.68 5.98
CA VAL A 48 11.82 -0.28 4.73
C VAL A 48 10.93 0.61 3.88
N ARG A 49 9.67 0.23 3.62
CA ARG A 49 8.74 1.08 2.85
C ARG A 49 8.49 2.44 3.49
N ARG A 50 8.43 2.53 4.82
CA ARG A 50 8.29 3.81 5.54
C ARG A 50 9.53 4.67 5.38
N HIS A 51 10.70 4.07 5.49
CA HIS A 51 11.97 4.75 5.28
C HIS A 51 12.09 5.36 3.87
N PHE A 52 11.66 4.65 2.82
CA PHE A 52 11.62 5.23 1.48
C PHE A 52 10.62 6.38 1.34
N ARG A 53 9.51 6.39 2.10
CA ARG A 53 8.59 7.55 2.12
C ARG A 53 9.26 8.77 2.74
N GLU A 54 9.95 8.59 3.86
CA GLU A 54 10.73 9.66 4.49
C GLU A 54 11.78 10.20 3.51
N LYS A 55 12.55 9.33 2.83
CA LYS A 55 13.51 9.75 1.80
C LYS A 55 12.87 10.58 0.67
N ALA A 56 11.64 10.28 0.28
CA ALA A 56 10.92 11.09 -0.71
C ALA A 56 10.54 12.47 -0.17
N GLU A 57 10.17 12.57 1.12
CA GLU A 57 9.91 13.86 1.80
C GLU A 57 11.18 14.71 1.86
N TRP A 58 12.34 14.08 2.10
CA TRP A 58 13.66 14.72 2.05
C TRP A 58 14.18 14.98 0.62
N LYS A 59 13.38 14.71 -0.42
CA LYS A 59 13.73 14.87 -1.84
C LYS A 59 14.95 14.07 -2.30
N GLU A 60 15.31 12.99 -1.59
CA GLU A 60 16.40 12.08 -2.00
C GLU A 60 15.95 11.12 -3.12
N ILE A 61 14.65 10.85 -3.19
CA ILE A 61 14.03 10.06 -4.25
C ILE A 61 12.76 10.77 -4.75
N PHE A 62 12.39 10.53 -6.00
CA PHE A 62 11.12 11.00 -6.52
C PHE A 62 9.96 10.24 -5.88
N SER A 63 8.95 10.98 -5.43
CA SER A 63 7.76 10.39 -4.79
C SER A 63 7.00 9.45 -5.71
N ASP A 64 7.16 9.63 -7.02
CA ASP A 64 6.56 8.85 -8.10
C ASP A 64 7.06 7.40 -8.11
N ASN A 65 8.26 7.17 -7.56
CA ASN A 65 8.86 5.84 -7.39
C ASN A 65 8.29 5.08 -6.17
N LEU A 66 7.34 5.66 -5.45
CA LEU A 66 6.72 5.01 -4.28
C LEU A 66 5.51 4.17 -4.68
N GLY A 67 5.40 3.01 -4.02
CA GLY A 67 4.17 2.21 -4.04
C GLY A 67 3.20 2.60 -2.93
N LEU A 68 1.92 2.64 -3.27
CA LEU A 68 0.80 2.80 -2.35
C LEU A 68 0.13 1.45 -2.10
N ARG A 69 0.12 1.01 -0.83
CA ARG A 69 -0.63 -0.16 -0.37
C ARG A 69 -1.93 0.31 0.27
N SER A 70 -3.07 0.15 -0.40
CA SER A 70 -4.35 0.68 0.09
C SER A 70 -5.54 -0.15 -0.36
N LYS A 71 -6.59 -0.18 0.46
CA LYS A 71 -7.95 -0.60 0.04
C LYS A 71 -8.80 0.59 -0.44
N ARG A 72 -8.30 1.81 -0.32
CA ARG A 72 -9.02 3.05 -0.64
C ARG A 72 -8.59 3.61 -1.98
N LEU A 73 -8.45 2.74 -2.99
CA LEU A 73 -7.97 3.17 -4.31
C LEU A 73 -8.94 4.15 -4.97
N LEU A 74 -10.25 3.96 -4.77
CA LEU A 74 -11.30 4.87 -5.22
C LEU A 74 -11.04 6.30 -4.75
N ASP A 75 -10.74 6.47 -3.47
CA ASP A 75 -10.46 7.79 -2.89
C ASP A 75 -9.22 8.43 -3.50
N GLU A 76 -8.16 7.65 -3.73
CA GLU A 76 -6.90 8.13 -4.32
C GLU A 76 -7.09 8.59 -5.76
N VAL A 77 -7.82 7.82 -6.58
CA VAL A 77 -8.11 8.18 -7.98
C VAL A 77 -9.07 9.37 -8.03
N SER A 78 -10.11 9.39 -7.19
CA SER A 78 -11.06 10.51 -7.11
C SER A 78 -10.34 11.81 -6.72
N ALA A 79 -9.46 11.77 -5.72
CA ALA A 79 -8.66 12.92 -5.30
C ALA A 79 -7.75 13.44 -6.42
N LEU A 80 -7.18 12.56 -7.24
CA LEU A 80 -6.39 12.95 -8.40
C LEU A 80 -7.23 13.62 -9.48
N LEU A 81 -8.43 13.10 -9.78
CA LEU A 81 -9.36 13.70 -10.75
C LEU A 81 -9.82 15.10 -10.29
N VAL A 82 -10.16 15.26 -9.01
CA VAL A 82 -10.50 16.57 -8.43
C VAL A 82 -9.32 17.55 -8.55
N LYS A 83 -8.10 17.09 -8.22
CA LYS A 83 -6.89 17.90 -8.40
C LYS A 83 -6.64 18.30 -9.86
N GLN A 84 -7.14 17.52 -10.81
CA GLN A 84 -7.10 17.80 -12.24
C GLN A 84 -8.27 18.67 -12.74
N GLY A 85 -9.09 19.21 -11.83
CA GLY A 85 -10.15 20.20 -12.11
C GLY A 85 -11.54 19.62 -12.31
N GLN A 86 -11.78 18.34 -11.99
CA GLN A 86 -13.12 17.74 -12.07
C GLN A 86 -13.95 18.06 -10.82
N ASP A 87 -15.27 18.14 -10.99
CA ASP A 87 -16.20 18.26 -9.86
C ASP A 87 -16.07 17.04 -8.92
N PRO A 88 -16.10 17.21 -7.59
CA PRO A 88 -15.94 16.09 -6.65
C PRO A 88 -16.97 14.96 -6.80
N GLY A 89 -18.23 15.29 -7.11
CA GLY A 89 -19.28 14.29 -7.32
C GLY A 89 -19.06 13.50 -8.61
N GLU A 90 -18.79 14.22 -9.70
CA GLU A 90 -18.50 13.61 -11.00
C GLU A 90 -17.23 12.75 -10.97
N ALA A 91 -16.15 13.25 -10.34
CA ALA A 91 -14.88 12.57 -10.21
C ALA A 91 -15.02 11.22 -9.49
N ARG A 92 -15.78 11.19 -8.40
CA ARG A 92 -16.01 9.97 -7.62
C ARG A 92 -16.81 8.95 -8.42
N GLU A 93 -17.89 9.38 -9.07
CA GLU A 93 -18.73 8.46 -9.85
C GLU A 93 -17.99 7.90 -11.07
N ARG A 94 -17.25 8.73 -11.80
CA ARG A 94 -16.42 8.26 -12.94
C ARG A 94 -15.33 7.28 -12.47
N ALA A 95 -14.67 7.56 -11.35
CA ALA A 95 -13.68 6.65 -10.78
C ALA A 95 -14.31 5.33 -10.35
N ARG A 96 -15.49 5.37 -9.73
CA ARG A 96 -16.26 4.20 -9.32
C ARG A 96 -16.64 3.33 -10.51
N LEU A 97 -17.26 3.91 -11.54
CA LEU A 97 -17.63 3.22 -12.77
C LEU A 97 -16.41 2.58 -13.46
N ALA A 98 -15.30 3.29 -13.52
CA ALA A 98 -14.07 2.76 -14.11
C ALA A 98 -13.50 1.57 -13.33
N MET A 99 -13.54 1.60 -11.99
CA MET A 99 -13.08 0.49 -11.15
C MET A 99 -14.01 -0.73 -11.17
N LEU A 100 -15.31 -0.51 -11.39
CA LEU A 100 -16.30 -1.58 -11.59
C LEU A 100 -16.17 -2.22 -12.98
N ALA A 101 -15.90 -1.41 -14.01
CA ALA A 101 -15.71 -1.87 -15.39
C ALA A 101 -14.34 -2.51 -15.65
N GLY A 102 -13.32 -2.19 -14.83
CA GLY A 102 -12.01 -2.83 -14.87
C GLY A 102 -12.10 -4.33 -14.59
N ALA A 103 -11.39 -5.14 -15.37
CA ALA A 103 -11.43 -6.60 -15.25
C ALA A 103 -11.12 -7.04 -13.80
N GLY A 104 -12.13 -7.62 -13.14
CA GLY A 104 -12.03 -8.12 -11.77
C GLY A 104 -12.64 -7.25 -10.67
N ALA A 105 -13.58 -6.33 -10.98
CA ALA A 105 -14.42 -5.58 -10.03
C ALA A 105 -13.64 -5.13 -8.79
N TRP A 106 -12.80 -4.11 -8.96
CA TRP A 106 -11.83 -3.74 -7.93
C TRP A 106 -12.48 -3.19 -6.67
N VAL A 107 -13.77 -2.86 -6.72
CA VAL A 107 -14.58 -2.34 -5.63
C VAL A 107 -15.71 -3.33 -5.35
N SER A 108 -15.90 -3.68 -4.08
CA SER A 108 -17.09 -4.44 -3.67
C SER A 108 -18.29 -3.53 -3.89
N PRO A 109 -19.32 -3.94 -4.67
CA PRO A 109 -20.54 -3.16 -4.78
C PRO A 109 -21.22 -3.16 -3.41
N THR A 110 -21.11 -2.05 -2.68
CA THR A 110 -21.94 -1.86 -1.50
C THR A 110 -23.33 -1.47 -1.95
N GLU A 111 -24.35 -1.98 -1.25
CA GLU A 111 -25.74 -1.64 -1.55
C GLU A 111 -25.93 -0.11 -1.51
N PRO A 112 -26.75 0.45 -2.41
CA PRO A 112 -26.85 1.88 -2.69
C PRO A 112 -27.32 2.76 -1.52
N ASP A 113 -27.66 2.17 -0.37
CA ASP A 113 -28.24 2.85 0.80
C ASP A 113 -27.47 2.64 2.12
N SER A 114 -26.26 2.08 2.07
CA SER A 114 -25.41 1.99 3.26
C SER A 114 -24.34 3.07 3.22
N GLU A 115 -24.20 3.85 4.30
CA GLU A 115 -23.06 4.75 4.58
C GLU A 115 -21.71 3.99 4.74
N GLN A 116 -21.55 2.88 4.04
CA GLN A 116 -20.38 2.03 4.10
C GLN A 116 -19.30 2.57 3.16
N ASP A 117 -18.17 2.89 3.77
CA ASP A 117 -16.88 3.26 3.19
C ASP A 117 -16.51 2.35 1.99
N GLU A 118 -16.90 2.75 0.77
CA GLU A 118 -16.66 2.03 -0.48
C GLU A 118 -15.16 1.78 -0.69
N LYS A 119 -14.74 0.54 -0.47
CA LYS A 119 -13.35 0.11 -0.52
C LYS A 119 -13.17 -0.97 -1.57
N SER A 120 -11.94 -1.09 -2.04
CA SER A 120 -11.56 -2.21 -2.86
C SER A 120 -11.67 -3.52 -2.09
N GLU A 121 -12.18 -4.55 -2.75
CA GLU A 121 -12.33 -5.88 -2.16
C GLU A 121 -10.95 -6.39 -1.69
N TYR A 122 -9.96 -6.25 -2.58
CA TYR A 122 -8.58 -6.65 -2.37
C TYR A 122 -7.71 -5.48 -1.91
N LEU A 123 -6.66 -5.82 -1.16
CA LEU A 123 -5.63 -4.85 -0.78
C LEU A 123 -4.62 -4.70 -1.93
N MET A 124 -4.67 -3.56 -2.60
CA MET A 124 -3.83 -3.30 -3.77
C MET A 124 -2.46 -2.74 -3.36
N PHE A 125 -1.45 -2.98 -4.18
CA PHE A 125 -0.13 -2.32 -4.09
C PHE A 125 0.28 -1.83 -5.47
N LEU A 126 0.09 -0.53 -5.73
CA LEU A 126 0.31 0.11 -7.03
C LEU A 126 1.32 1.26 -6.89
N GLY A 127 2.14 1.48 -7.91
CA GLY A 127 2.99 2.65 -8.02
C GLY A 127 2.16 3.93 -8.18
N ARG A 128 2.64 5.06 -7.67
CA ARG A 128 1.93 6.35 -7.83
C ARG A 128 1.69 6.72 -9.29
N ASN A 129 2.65 6.42 -10.17
CA ASN A 129 2.51 6.64 -11.60
C ASN A 129 1.42 5.78 -12.23
N GLU A 130 1.23 4.54 -11.76
CA GLU A 130 0.17 3.66 -12.24
C GLU A 130 -1.21 4.22 -11.84
N ILE A 131 -1.34 4.69 -10.60
CA ILE A 131 -2.57 5.34 -10.11
C ILE A 131 -2.87 6.63 -10.90
N ALA A 132 -1.84 7.43 -11.17
CA ALA A 132 -1.96 8.64 -11.98
C ALA A 132 -2.37 8.34 -13.43
N ALA A 133 -1.81 7.30 -14.03
CA ALA A 133 -2.17 6.87 -15.39
C ALA A 133 -3.63 6.38 -15.47
N VAL A 134 -4.10 5.67 -14.44
CA VAL A 134 -5.51 5.28 -14.31
C VAL A 134 -6.40 6.52 -14.26
N ALA A 135 -6.07 7.50 -13.41
CA ALA A 135 -6.85 8.74 -13.32
C ALA A 135 -6.87 9.52 -14.65
N ALA A 136 -5.72 9.62 -15.33
CA ALA A 136 -5.65 10.27 -16.65
C ALA A 136 -6.56 9.58 -17.69
N THR A 137 -6.53 8.24 -17.74
CA THR A 137 -7.38 7.46 -18.65
C THR A 137 -8.87 7.68 -18.38
N ILE A 138 -9.25 7.82 -17.11
CA ILE A 138 -10.64 8.11 -16.72
C ILE A 138 -11.06 9.50 -17.17
N LYS A 139 -10.17 10.49 -17.05
CA LYS A 139 -10.46 11.89 -17.43
C LYS A 139 -10.70 12.05 -18.93
N GLU A 140 -9.96 11.32 -19.77
CA GLU A 140 -10.04 11.40 -21.25
C GLU A 140 -11.32 10.80 -21.85
N ARG A 141 -12.02 9.93 -21.11
CA ARG A 141 -13.25 9.26 -21.55
C ARG A 141 -14.48 9.88 -20.93
#